data_AF-A0A956TZ20-F1
#
_entry.id   AF-A0A956TZ20-F1
#
_cell.length_a   1.000
_cell.length_b   1.000
_cell.length_c   1.000
_cell.angle_alpha   90.00
_cell.angle_beta   90.00
_cell.angle_gamma   90.00
#
_symmetry.space_group_name_H-M   'P 1'
#
loop_
_entity.id
_entity.type
_entity.pdbx_description
1 polymer ?
#
loop_
_entity_poly.entity_id
_entity_poly.type
_entity_poly.pdbx_seq_one_letter_code
_entity_poly.pdbx_strand_id
1 'polypeptide(L)'
;MPKRRLTYLILAVLAILSAVSSVSSANEPEPPPMLKGADTPSVRECGEWKSYEYKNYVVNTRHSPDFAGQDIYIFKHPANLDDPCSLRPHNTWYKINAGEFGGANTFLGMRGGLVFIDEWPGRDHKRLLIIDAAAKSLVYFDWYADPVLEGDTLLYKRVLKTSRKTKSSIPCPDAAKWEEEGKQALYTEKMSLDLSTMKATNSDEFSCEPAAAIQRATRYTH
;
A
#
# COMPACT_ATOMS: atom_id res chain seq x y z
N MET A 1 -6.04 -71.87 4.84
CA MET A 1 -6.04 -70.84 5.91
C MET A 1 -5.42 -69.55 5.37
N PRO A 2 -6.01 -68.38 5.68
CA PRO A 2 -5.92 -67.17 4.85
C PRO A 2 -4.79 -66.25 5.31
N LYS A 3 -3.77 -66.04 4.48
CA LYS A 3 -2.66 -65.09 4.76
C LYS A 3 -2.38 -64.15 3.58
N ARG A 4 -3.42 -63.71 2.86
CA ARG A 4 -3.25 -62.80 1.70
C ARG A 4 -4.22 -61.61 1.63
N ARG A 5 -5.02 -61.36 2.67
CA ARG A 5 -6.01 -60.25 2.67
C ARG A 5 -5.69 -59.10 3.62
N LEU A 6 -4.61 -59.16 4.40
CA LEU A 6 -4.32 -58.20 5.47
C LEU A 6 -3.14 -57.24 5.19
N THR A 7 -2.66 -57.16 3.95
CA THR A 7 -1.53 -56.26 3.60
C THR A 7 -1.96 -55.09 2.71
N TYR A 8 -3.14 -55.15 2.11
CA TYR A 8 -3.63 -54.10 1.20
C TYR A 8 -4.46 -53.01 1.90
N LEU A 9 -4.89 -53.22 3.15
CA LEU A 9 -5.71 -52.23 3.85
C LEU A 9 -4.88 -51.14 4.57
N ILE A 10 -3.60 -51.39 4.87
CA ILE A 10 -2.76 -50.42 5.60
C ILE A 10 -2.13 -49.39 4.66
N LEU A 11 -1.94 -49.73 3.37
CA LEU A 11 -1.38 -48.79 2.38
C LEU A 11 -2.40 -47.76 1.84
N ALA A 12 -3.70 -47.98 2.01
CA ALA A 12 -4.72 -47.03 1.55
C ALA A 12 -4.96 -45.88 2.55
N VAL A 13 -4.65 -46.05 3.84
CA VAL A 13 -4.93 -45.04 4.88
C VAL A 13 -3.80 -44.01 5.01
N LEU A 14 -2.55 -44.34 4.62
CA LEU A 14 -1.44 -43.39 4.62
C LEU A 14 -1.40 -42.46 3.39
N ALA A 15 -2.18 -42.74 2.35
CA ALA A 15 -2.27 -41.89 1.15
C ALA A 15 -3.30 -40.75 1.27
N ILE A 16 -4.08 -40.70 2.36
CA ILE A 16 -5.16 -39.71 2.56
C ILE A 16 -4.74 -38.59 3.55
N LEU A 17 -3.56 -38.68 4.18
CA LEU A 17 -3.06 -37.69 5.16
C LEU A 17 -2.00 -36.71 4.65
N SER A 18 -1.67 -36.71 3.36
CA SER A 18 -0.71 -35.76 2.75
C SER A 18 -1.36 -34.60 1.99
N ALA A 19 -2.67 -34.40 2.16
CA ALA A 19 -3.44 -33.36 1.47
C ALA A 19 -3.92 -32.23 2.41
N VAL A 20 -3.06 -31.71 3.27
CA VAL A 20 -3.23 -30.41 3.97
C VAL A 20 -1.80 -30.00 4.38
N SER A 21 -1.19 -28.90 3.95
CA SER A 21 -1.73 -27.61 3.56
C SER A 21 -0.73 -27.01 2.58
N SER A 22 -1.09 -26.90 1.30
CA SER A 22 -0.53 -25.81 0.51
C SER A 22 -1.11 -24.55 1.14
N VAL A 23 -0.41 -23.99 2.12
CA VAL A 23 -0.57 -22.58 2.45
C VAL A 23 -0.19 -21.89 1.15
N SER A 24 -1.22 -21.64 0.34
CA SER A 24 -1.18 -20.63 -0.69
C SER A 24 -0.80 -19.38 0.08
N SER A 25 0.48 -19.05 0.11
CA SER A 25 0.88 -17.66 0.21
C SER A 25 0.20 -17.03 -0.98
N ALA A 26 -1.04 -16.56 -0.75
CA ALA A 26 -1.67 -15.63 -1.64
C ALA A 26 -0.59 -14.58 -1.88
N ASN A 27 -0.09 -14.51 -3.12
CA ASN A 27 0.99 -13.61 -3.52
C ASN A 27 0.61 -12.23 -2.96
N GLU A 28 1.23 -11.85 -1.84
CA GLU A 28 1.07 -10.50 -1.35
C GLU A 28 1.62 -9.62 -2.47
N PRO A 29 0.83 -8.63 -2.93
CA PRO A 29 1.30 -7.72 -3.96
C PRO A 29 2.67 -7.17 -3.53
N GLU A 30 3.68 -7.27 -4.40
CA GLU A 30 4.96 -6.64 -4.11
C GLU A 30 4.70 -5.16 -3.76
N PRO A 31 5.37 -4.63 -2.73
CA PRO A 31 5.15 -3.25 -2.31
C PRO A 31 5.41 -2.34 -3.52
N PRO A 32 4.55 -1.33 -3.76
CA PRO A 32 4.74 -0.39 -4.85
C PRO A 32 6.15 0.22 -4.83
N PRO A 33 6.68 0.58 -6.01
CA PRO A 33 7.96 1.27 -6.08
C PRO A 33 7.88 2.57 -5.29
N MET A 34 9.04 3.02 -4.78
CA MET A 34 9.13 4.30 -4.09
C MET A 34 8.61 5.44 -4.98
N LEU A 35 7.99 6.44 -4.37
CA LEU A 35 7.47 7.63 -5.02
C LEU A 35 8.58 8.31 -5.82
N LYS A 36 8.39 8.43 -7.14
CA LYS A 36 9.34 9.09 -8.02
C LYS A 36 9.52 10.55 -7.59
N GLY A 37 10.78 10.96 -7.41
CA GLY A 37 11.16 12.32 -7.02
C GLY A 37 11.20 12.57 -5.50
N ALA A 38 10.85 11.58 -4.68
CA ALA A 38 11.15 11.59 -3.25
C ALA A 38 12.66 11.55 -2.98
N ASP A 39 13.06 11.82 -1.74
CA ASP A 39 14.47 11.71 -1.33
C ASP A 39 14.94 10.26 -1.54
N THR A 40 16.19 10.09 -1.98
CA THR A 40 16.78 8.76 -2.19
C THR A 40 17.37 8.26 -0.87
N PRO A 41 16.82 7.19 -0.25
CA PRO A 41 17.42 6.60 0.93
C PRO A 41 18.54 5.62 0.57
N SER A 42 19.44 5.36 1.52
CA SER A 42 20.17 4.09 1.55
C SER A 42 19.23 3.00 2.07
N VAL A 43 19.16 1.86 1.37
CA VAL A 43 18.21 0.78 1.71
C VAL A 43 18.99 -0.44 2.19
N ARG A 44 18.59 -0.99 3.35
CA ARG A 44 19.13 -2.24 3.89
C ARG A 44 18.02 -3.20 4.26
N GLU A 45 18.19 -4.47 3.90
CA GLU A 45 17.34 -5.56 4.37
C GLU A 45 17.86 -6.06 5.72
N CYS A 46 16.98 -6.13 6.71
CA CYS A 46 17.28 -6.32 8.13
C CYS A 46 16.49 -7.51 8.70
N GLY A 47 16.48 -8.64 7.99
CA GLY A 47 15.63 -9.80 8.31
C GLY A 47 14.18 -9.54 7.89
N GLU A 48 13.25 -9.51 8.86
CA GLU A 48 11.83 -9.20 8.63
C GLU A 48 11.57 -7.70 8.38
N TRP A 49 12.61 -6.90 8.50
CA TRP A 49 12.55 -5.45 8.41
C TRP A 49 13.26 -4.96 7.17
N LYS A 50 12.77 -3.85 6.64
CA LYS A 50 13.46 -3.07 5.63
C LYS A 50 13.72 -1.68 6.17
N SER A 51 14.97 -1.24 6.10
CA SER A 51 15.41 0.06 6.59
C SER A 51 15.69 1.00 5.44
N TYR A 52 15.16 2.22 5.54
CA TYR A 52 15.37 3.33 4.63
C TYR A 52 16.04 4.47 5.40
N GLU A 53 17.32 4.69 5.13
CA GLU A 53 18.16 5.66 5.82
C GLU A 53 18.23 6.97 4.99
N TYR A 54 17.67 8.03 5.55
CA TYR A 54 17.66 9.40 5.01
C TYR A 54 18.57 10.28 5.85
N LYS A 55 18.93 11.48 5.36
CA LYS A 55 19.84 12.40 6.08
C LYS A 55 19.43 12.68 7.54
N ASN A 56 18.14 12.89 7.79
CA ASN A 56 17.62 13.30 9.11
C ASN A 56 16.76 12.23 9.79
N TYR A 57 16.44 11.15 9.09
CA TYR A 57 15.52 10.12 9.58
C TYR A 57 15.96 8.74 9.15
N VAL A 58 15.58 7.73 9.93
CA VAL A 58 15.59 6.34 9.50
C VAL A 58 14.16 5.82 9.58
N VAL A 59 13.70 5.19 8.51
CA VAL A 59 12.37 4.57 8.45
C VAL A 59 12.55 3.07 8.36
N ASN A 60 12.07 2.33 9.35
CA ASN A 60 12.02 0.88 9.30
C ASN A 60 10.59 0.45 9.03
N THR A 61 10.41 -0.43 8.06
CA THR A 61 9.12 -1.04 7.75
C THR A 61 9.19 -2.54 7.96
N ARG A 62 8.09 -3.14 8.37
CA ARG A 62 7.90 -4.59 8.32
C ARG A 62 6.45 -4.90 7.95
N HIS A 63 6.20 -6.08 7.42
CA HIS A 63 4.83 -6.59 7.34
C HIS A 63 4.22 -6.67 8.73
N SER A 64 2.96 -6.24 8.85
CA SER A 64 2.25 -6.33 10.12
C SER A 64 1.75 -7.77 10.34
N PRO A 65 1.89 -8.32 11.55
CA PRO A 65 1.35 -9.65 11.85
C PRO A 65 -0.18 -9.65 11.97
N ASP A 66 -0.79 -8.49 12.23
CA ASP A 66 -2.20 -8.37 12.60
C ASP A 66 -3.07 -7.79 11.48
N PHE A 67 -2.47 -7.06 10.54
CA PHE A 67 -3.18 -6.36 9.47
C PHE A 67 -2.43 -6.48 8.14
N ALA A 68 -3.15 -6.42 7.02
CA ALA A 68 -2.51 -6.29 5.72
C ALA A 68 -1.70 -4.99 5.65
N GLY A 69 -0.57 -5.01 4.93
CA GLY A 69 0.33 -3.87 4.80
C GLY A 69 1.47 -3.86 5.83
N GLN A 70 1.98 -2.68 6.13
CA GLN A 70 3.22 -2.49 6.86
C GLN A 70 3.02 -1.67 8.14
N ASP A 71 3.68 -2.10 9.21
CA ASP A 71 4.02 -1.20 10.31
C ASP A 71 5.22 -0.33 9.87
N ILE A 72 5.14 0.99 10.10
CA ILE A 72 6.16 1.96 9.71
C ILE A 72 6.70 2.65 10.98
N TYR A 73 8.01 2.59 11.18
CA TYR A 73 8.69 3.09 12.36
C TYR A 73 9.69 4.16 11.95
N ILE A 74 9.48 5.38 12.41
CA ILE A 74 10.31 6.53 12.07
C ILE A 74 11.20 6.85 13.27
N PHE A 75 12.49 6.97 13.02
CA PHE A 75 13.50 7.37 13.98
C PHE A 75 14.12 8.69 13.51
N LYS A 76 14.45 9.59 14.44
CA LYS A 76 15.40 10.67 14.13
C LYS A 76 16.75 10.02 13.86
N HIS A 77 17.48 10.49 12.85
CA HIS A 77 18.78 9.91 12.53
C HIS A 77 19.73 10.06 13.74
N PRO A 78 20.18 8.95 14.35
CA PRO A 78 21.13 9.02 15.44
C PRO A 78 22.48 9.56 14.94
N ALA A 79 23.18 10.34 15.76
CA ALA A 79 24.48 10.88 15.39
C ALA A 79 25.54 9.79 15.12
N ASN A 80 25.43 8.65 15.80
CA ASN A 80 26.35 7.52 15.70
C ASN A 80 25.59 6.24 15.34
N LEU A 81 24.91 6.24 14.19
CA LEU A 81 24.24 5.03 13.70
C LEU A 81 25.18 4.23 12.79
N ASP A 82 25.82 3.19 13.34
CA ASP A 82 26.67 2.30 12.56
C ASP A 82 25.85 1.30 11.73
N ASP A 83 24.75 0.81 12.33
CA ASP A 83 23.85 -0.18 11.70
C ASP A 83 22.37 0.18 11.95
N PRO A 84 21.60 0.56 10.91
CA PRO A 84 20.18 0.88 11.02
C PRO A 84 19.32 -0.35 11.32
N CYS A 85 19.82 -1.57 11.06
CA CYS A 85 19.16 -2.81 11.44
C CYS A 85 19.17 -3.04 12.97
N SER A 86 20.03 -2.33 13.71
CA SER A 86 20.08 -2.39 15.17
C SER A 86 18.95 -1.60 15.85
N LEU A 87 18.29 -0.69 15.12
CA LEU A 87 17.22 0.15 15.66
C LEU A 87 16.04 -0.70 16.13
N ARG A 88 15.66 -0.53 17.40
CA ARG A 88 14.60 -1.29 18.04
C ARG A 88 13.27 -0.53 18.04
N PRO A 89 12.13 -1.20 17.84
CA PRO A 89 10.79 -0.58 17.85
C PRO A 89 10.45 0.28 19.08
N HIS A 90 11.00 -0.04 20.26
CA HIS A 90 10.71 0.73 21.47
C HIS A 90 11.40 2.11 21.51
N ASN A 91 12.41 2.33 20.66
CA ASN A 91 13.13 3.61 20.54
C ASN A 91 12.60 4.47 19.39
N THR A 92 11.49 4.06 18.78
CA THR A 92 10.91 4.75 17.63
C THR A 92 10.39 6.14 18.03
N TRP A 93 10.71 7.14 17.22
CA TRP A 93 10.25 8.52 17.41
C TRP A 93 8.75 8.64 17.13
N TYR A 94 8.29 8.00 16.05
CA TYR A 94 6.89 7.88 15.69
C TYR A 94 6.61 6.56 14.97
N LYS A 95 5.54 5.88 15.39
CA LYS A 95 5.11 4.59 14.83
C LYS A 95 3.75 4.79 14.17
N ILE A 96 3.61 4.27 12.96
CA ILE A 96 2.34 4.16 12.24
C ILE A 96 2.06 2.68 12.09
N ASN A 97 1.00 2.19 12.71
CA ASN A 97 0.63 0.78 12.64
C ASN A 97 -0.08 0.51 11.30
N ALA A 98 0.07 -0.70 10.75
CA ALA A 98 -0.85 -1.14 9.70
C ALA A 98 -2.30 -1.07 10.22
N GLY A 99 -3.24 -0.66 9.38
CA GLY A 99 -4.64 -0.50 9.77
C GLY A 99 -4.98 0.79 10.55
N GLU A 100 -4.00 1.58 10.99
CA GLU A 100 -4.23 2.82 11.77
C GLU A 100 -5.21 3.79 11.09
N PHE A 101 -5.15 3.88 9.76
CA PHE A 101 -6.04 4.72 8.95
C PHE A 101 -7.19 3.96 8.30
N GLY A 102 -7.41 2.70 8.68
CA GLY A 102 -8.49 1.84 8.17
C GLY A 102 -8.14 1.11 6.86
N GLY A 103 -6.86 0.95 6.55
CA GLY A 103 -6.39 0.25 5.36
C GLY A 103 -4.99 -0.35 5.50
N ALA A 104 -4.56 -1.03 4.44
CA ALA A 104 -3.23 -1.61 4.32
C ALA A 104 -2.24 -0.52 3.91
N ASN A 105 -1.34 -0.17 4.82
CA ASN A 105 -0.34 0.87 4.61
C ASN A 105 0.88 0.31 3.87
N THR A 106 1.42 1.05 2.92
CA THR A 106 2.73 0.78 2.33
C THR A 106 3.54 2.06 2.26
N PHE A 107 4.76 2.02 2.77
CA PHE A 107 5.66 3.17 2.70
C PHE A 107 6.09 3.43 1.25
N LEU A 108 5.90 4.67 0.78
CA LEU A 108 6.30 5.10 -0.57
C LEU A 108 7.59 5.93 -0.57
N GLY A 109 8.01 6.46 0.57
CA GLY A 109 9.21 7.30 0.64
C GLY A 109 9.05 8.49 1.57
N MET A 110 10.07 9.34 1.60
CA MET A 110 10.10 10.56 2.39
C MET A 110 10.65 11.73 1.56
N ARG A 111 10.18 12.95 1.83
CA ARG A 111 10.81 14.20 1.36
C ARG A 111 10.79 15.25 2.46
N GLY A 112 11.96 15.72 2.87
CA GLY A 112 12.04 16.84 3.83
C GLY A 112 11.33 16.59 5.17
N GLY A 113 11.20 15.32 5.59
CA GLY A 113 10.46 14.92 6.80
C GLY A 113 8.98 14.60 6.59
N LEU A 114 8.45 14.76 5.38
CA LEU A 114 7.12 14.30 4.98
C LEU A 114 7.19 12.83 4.53
N VAL A 115 6.42 11.97 5.17
CA VAL A 115 6.33 10.53 4.88
C VAL A 115 5.12 10.28 3.98
N PHE A 116 5.35 9.65 2.83
CA PHE A 116 4.31 9.29 1.88
C PHE A 116 3.91 7.83 2.08
N ILE A 117 2.61 7.58 2.16
CA ILE A 117 2.05 6.24 2.38
C ILE A 117 0.97 5.99 1.34
N ASP A 118 1.09 4.86 0.64
CA ASP A 118 0.03 4.27 -0.16
C ASP A 118 -0.82 3.44 0.78
N GLU A 119 -2.07 3.83 0.95
CA GLU A 119 -2.99 3.17 1.85
C GLU A 119 -4.15 2.57 1.06
N TRP A 120 -4.28 1.25 1.13
CA TRP A 120 -5.35 0.52 0.47
C TRP A 120 -6.45 0.15 1.47
N PRO A 121 -7.62 0.81 1.46
CA PRO A 121 -8.72 0.55 2.41
C PRO A 121 -9.51 -0.74 2.13
N GLY A 122 -8.98 -1.63 1.28
CA GLY A 122 -9.67 -2.85 0.83
C GLY A 122 -10.92 -2.57 -0.02
N ARG A 123 -11.10 -1.34 -0.49
CA ARG A 123 -12.23 -0.91 -1.34
C ARG A 123 -11.75 0.06 -2.41
N ASP A 124 -12.32 -0.11 -3.60
CA ASP A 124 -12.29 0.79 -4.75
C ASP A 124 -10.90 1.24 -5.23
N HIS A 125 -10.26 2.17 -4.50
CA HIS A 125 -9.06 2.89 -4.91
C HIS A 125 -8.07 3.06 -3.76
N LYS A 126 -6.84 3.48 -4.08
CA LYS A 126 -5.81 3.75 -3.09
C LYS A 126 -5.92 5.19 -2.56
N ARG A 127 -5.41 5.39 -1.36
CA ARG A 127 -5.39 6.68 -0.65
C ARG A 127 -3.94 7.08 -0.43
N LEU A 128 -3.63 8.33 -0.74
CA LEU A 128 -2.32 8.89 -0.44
C LEU A 128 -2.43 9.56 0.92
N LEU A 129 -1.61 9.11 1.86
CA LEU A 129 -1.43 9.78 3.14
C LEU A 129 -0.07 10.48 3.13
N ILE A 130 -0.04 11.72 3.60
CA ILE A 130 1.21 12.44 3.90
C ILE A 130 1.22 12.76 5.37
N ILE A 131 2.25 12.27 6.05
CA ILE A 131 2.48 12.46 7.48
C ILE A 131 3.68 13.38 7.66
N ASP A 132 3.55 14.40 8.50
CA ASP A 132 4.69 15.16 8.99
C ASP A 132 5.36 14.39 10.14
N ALA A 133 6.59 13.93 9.95
CA ALA A 133 7.31 13.13 10.94
C ALA A 133 7.74 13.94 12.19
N ALA A 134 7.91 15.26 12.06
CA ALA A 134 8.26 16.13 13.18
C ALA A 134 7.02 16.40 14.04
N ALA A 135 5.90 16.75 13.40
CA ALA A 135 4.62 17.02 14.06
C ALA A 135 3.87 15.74 14.48
N LYS A 136 4.23 14.58 13.92
CA LYS A 136 3.58 13.27 14.13
C LYS A 136 2.09 13.30 13.79
N SER A 137 1.76 13.95 12.69
CA SER A 137 0.37 14.19 12.28
C SER A 137 0.16 13.96 10.79
N LEU A 138 -1.02 13.46 10.44
CA LEU A 138 -1.52 13.45 9.07
C LEU A 138 -1.76 14.90 8.62
N VAL A 139 -1.06 15.32 7.57
CA VAL A 139 -1.14 16.68 7.02
C VAL A 139 -1.82 16.72 5.65
N TYR A 140 -1.90 15.59 4.95
CA TYR A 140 -2.63 15.49 3.69
C TYR A 140 -3.23 14.10 3.48
N PHE A 141 -4.38 14.08 2.82
CA PHE A 141 -5.15 12.87 2.52
C PHE A 141 -5.95 13.07 1.24
N ASP A 142 -5.83 12.13 0.28
CA ASP A 142 -6.72 12.10 -0.89
C ASP A 142 -6.81 10.69 -1.51
N TRP A 143 -7.82 10.45 -2.33
CA TRP A 143 -7.88 9.28 -3.22
C TRP A 143 -7.07 9.59 -4.47
N TYR A 144 -6.14 8.71 -4.84
CA TYR A 144 -5.12 9.06 -5.83
C TYR A 144 -4.80 7.93 -6.82
N ALA A 145 -4.22 8.35 -7.94
CA ALA A 145 -3.49 7.52 -8.90
C ALA A 145 -2.25 8.28 -9.42
N ASP A 146 -1.25 7.53 -9.86
CA ASP A 146 -0.04 8.01 -10.55
C ASP A 146 0.66 9.23 -9.91
N PRO A 147 1.09 9.15 -8.64
CA PRO A 147 1.75 10.27 -7.99
C PRO A 147 3.19 10.42 -8.51
N VAL A 148 3.59 11.67 -8.76
CA VAL A 148 4.96 12.02 -9.15
C VAL A 148 5.34 13.30 -8.44
N LEU A 149 6.56 13.34 -7.91
CA LEU A 149 7.08 14.51 -7.22
C LEU A 149 8.05 15.28 -8.13
N GLU A 150 7.74 16.55 -8.37
CA GLU A 150 8.52 17.47 -9.20
C GLU A 150 8.92 18.69 -8.37
N GLY A 151 10.16 18.70 -7.88
CA GLY A 151 10.56 19.67 -6.86
C GLY A 151 9.63 19.57 -5.64
N ASP A 152 9.20 20.69 -5.09
CA ASP A 152 8.31 20.72 -3.91
C ASP A 152 6.82 20.62 -4.26
N THR A 153 6.50 20.15 -5.48
CA THR A 153 5.12 19.93 -5.93
C THR A 153 4.86 18.47 -6.19
N LEU A 154 3.86 17.91 -5.53
CA LEU A 154 3.33 16.59 -5.84
C LEU A 154 2.23 16.72 -6.90
N LEU A 155 2.45 16.10 -8.05
CA LEU A 155 1.48 15.94 -9.11
C LEU A 155 0.82 14.57 -8.98
N TYR A 156 -0.50 14.49 -9.09
CA TYR A 156 -1.23 13.22 -9.05
C TYR A 156 -2.60 13.34 -9.72
N LYS A 157 -3.24 12.21 -9.96
CA LYS A 157 -4.64 12.14 -10.39
C LYS A 157 -5.51 11.89 -9.17
N ARG A 158 -6.37 12.84 -8.77
CA ARG A 158 -7.40 12.59 -7.76
C ARG A 158 -8.43 11.64 -8.35
N VAL A 159 -8.73 10.58 -7.63
CA VAL A 159 -9.77 9.65 -8.03
C VAL A 159 -11.13 10.15 -7.55
N LEU A 160 -12.06 10.27 -8.49
CA LEU A 160 -13.40 10.77 -8.24
C LEU A 160 -14.37 9.62 -7.96
N LYS A 161 -15.31 9.87 -7.04
CA LYS A 161 -16.41 8.92 -6.81
C LYS A 161 -17.21 8.72 -8.10
N THR A 162 -17.39 7.47 -8.51
CA THR A 162 -18.21 7.08 -9.66
C THR A 162 -19.70 7.30 -9.37
N SER A 163 -20.15 8.55 -9.53
CA SER A 163 -21.53 8.98 -9.32
C SER A 163 -22.23 9.27 -10.64
N ARG A 164 -23.56 9.34 -10.63
CA ARG A 164 -24.34 9.73 -11.83
C ARG A 164 -23.90 11.10 -12.38
N LYS A 165 -23.58 12.04 -11.49
CA LYS A 165 -23.03 13.37 -11.83
C LYS A 165 -21.67 13.25 -12.51
N THR A 166 -20.75 12.48 -11.93
CA THR A 166 -19.40 12.26 -12.50
C THR A 166 -19.50 11.67 -13.91
N LYS A 167 -20.30 10.60 -14.08
CA LYS A 167 -20.52 9.95 -15.37
C LYS A 167 -21.13 10.88 -16.43
N SER A 168 -22.00 11.81 -16.03
CA SER A 168 -22.59 12.77 -16.97
C SER A 168 -21.68 13.95 -17.32
N SER A 169 -20.75 14.31 -16.45
CA SER A 169 -19.90 15.50 -16.60
C SER A 169 -18.54 15.21 -17.23
N ILE A 170 -18.05 13.96 -17.15
CA ILE A 170 -16.75 13.56 -17.68
C ILE A 170 -17.01 12.48 -18.75
N PRO A 171 -16.89 12.82 -20.05
CA PRO A 171 -17.08 11.85 -21.12
C PRO A 171 -16.10 10.69 -20.99
N CYS A 172 -16.62 9.47 -21.01
CA CYS A 172 -15.82 8.25 -20.97
C CYS A 172 -16.33 7.24 -22.01
N PRO A 173 -16.00 7.43 -23.29
CA PRO A 173 -16.59 6.66 -24.39
C PRO A 173 -16.26 5.16 -24.31
N ASP A 174 -15.09 4.81 -23.79
CA ASP A 174 -14.62 3.43 -23.67
C ASP A 174 -15.11 2.72 -22.40
N ALA A 175 -15.85 3.40 -21.51
CA ALA A 175 -16.29 2.83 -20.23
C ALA A 175 -17.08 1.52 -20.42
N ALA A 176 -18.03 1.49 -21.37
CA ALA A 176 -18.84 0.31 -21.64
C ALA A 176 -17.99 -0.87 -22.11
N LYS A 177 -17.02 -0.61 -22.98
CA LYS A 177 -16.06 -1.62 -23.45
C LYS A 177 -15.23 -2.18 -22.29
N TRP A 178 -14.74 -1.32 -21.39
CA TRP A 178 -13.99 -1.78 -20.22
C TRP A 178 -14.86 -2.63 -19.28
N GLU A 179 -16.13 -2.27 -19.10
CA GLU A 179 -17.08 -3.06 -18.30
C GLU A 179 -17.31 -4.46 -18.91
N GLU A 180 -17.42 -4.57 -20.24
CA GLU A 180 -17.49 -5.86 -20.95
C GLU A 180 -16.21 -6.71 -20.77
N GLU A 181 -15.04 -6.08 -20.64
CA GLU A 181 -13.77 -6.73 -20.32
C GLU A 181 -13.60 -7.07 -18.83
N GLY A 182 -14.64 -6.87 -18.00
CA GLY A 182 -14.59 -7.13 -16.55
C GLY A 182 -13.76 -6.10 -15.77
N LYS A 183 -13.59 -4.90 -16.32
CA LYS A 183 -12.93 -3.74 -15.70
C LYS A 183 -13.97 -2.70 -15.30
N GLN A 184 -13.53 -1.61 -14.70
CA GLN A 184 -14.37 -0.44 -14.41
C GLN A 184 -13.69 0.83 -14.92
N ALA A 185 -14.50 1.87 -15.19
CA ALA A 185 -13.99 3.20 -15.48
C ALA A 185 -13.58 3.91 -14.18
N LEU A 186 -12.29 4.24 -14.08
CA LEU A 186 -11.74 5.13 -13.06
C LEU A 186 -11.86 6.56 -13.56
N TYR A 187 -12.57 7.42 -12.84
CA TYR A 187 -12.68 8.84 -13.19
C TYR A 187 -11.66 9.62 -12.37
N THR A 188 -10.90 10.50 -13.02
CA THR A 188 -9.85 11.26 -12.34
C THR A 188 -9.84 12.73 -12.71
N GLU A 189 -9.26 13.54 -11.83
CA GLU A 189 -8.97 14.96 -12.01
C GLU A 189 -7.47 15.17 -11.76
N LYS A 190 -6.76 15.89 -12.63
CA LYS A 190 -5.36 16.22 -12.36
C LYS A 190 -5.26 17.24 -11.24
N MET A 191 -4.37 16.95 -10.30
CA MET A 191 -4.13 17.73 -9.10
C MET A 191 -2.65 18.08 -8.97
N SER A 192 -2.38 19.20 -8.31
CA SER A 192 -1.07 19.53 -7.75
C SER A 192 -1.19 19.82 -6.26
N LEU A 193 -0.17 19.48 -5.49
CA LEU A 193 -0.06 19.78 -4.06
C LEU A 193 1.30 20.41 -3.80
N ASP A 194 1.28 21.63 -3.27
CA ASP A 194 2.48 22.31 -2.78
C ASP A 194 2.87 21.73 -1.42
N LEU A 195 4.06 21.14 -1.32
CA LEU A 195 4.53 20.46 -0.11
C LEU A 195 5.00 21.40 1.00
N SER A 196 5.20 22.69 0.71
CA SER A 196 5.57 23.67 1.73
C SER A 196 4.34 24.22 2.47
N THR A 197 3.20 24.28 1.78
CA THR A 197 1.95 24.85 2.30
C THR A 197 0.85 23.81 2.52
N MET A 198 1.04 22.58 2.03
CA MET A 198 0.00 21.54 1.94
C MET A 198 -1.25 21.99 1.17
N LYS A 199 -1.12 23.01 0.30
CA LYS A 199 -2.25 23.52 -0.49
C LYS A 199 -2.40 22.71 -1.77
N ALA A 200 -3.53 22.03 -1.91
CA ALA A 200 -3.92 21.36 -3.16
C ALA A 200 -4.60 22.33 -4.13
N THR A 201 -4.27 22.21 -5.41
CA THR A 201 -4.89 22.94 -6.51
C THR A 201 -5.40 21.94 -7.53
N ASN A 202 -6.66 22.09 -7.93
CA ASN A 202 -7.24 21.32 -9.00
C ASN A 202 -7.00 22.03 -10.34
N SER A 203 -6.81 21.24 -11.40
CA SER A 203 -6.58 21.78 -12.75
C SER A 203 -7.87 21.92 -13.57
N ASP A 204 -8.98 21.36 -13.09
CA ASP A 204 -10.21 21.13 -13.87
C ASP A 204 -10.00 20.26 -15.13
N GLU A 205 -8.85 19.57 -15.26
CA GLU A 205 -8.60 18.60 -16.30
C GLU A 205 -9.03 17.20 -15.85
N PHE A 206 -10.08 16.68 -16.47
CA PHE A 206 -10.67 15.38 -16.15
C PHE A 206 -10.33 14.31 -17.19
N SER A 207 -10.18 13.07 -16.74
CA SER A 207 -10.02 11.92 -17.63
C SER A 207 -10.68 10.68 -17.03
N CYS A 208 -10.74 9.62 -17.84
CA CYS A 208 -11.05 8.29 -17.35
C CYS A 208 -10.08 7.24 -17.89
N GLU A 209 -9.85 6.18 -17.13
CA GLU A 209 -8.97 5.07 -17.49
C GLU A 209 -9.51 3.74 -16.96
N PRO A 210 -9.13 2.60 -17.57
CA PRO A 210 -9.59 1.29 -17.10
C PRO A 210 -8.88 0.92 -15.80
N ALA A 211 -9.65 0.49 -14.81
CA ALA A 211 -9.13 -0.08 -13.56
C ALA A 211 -9.69 -1.49 -13.33
N ALA A 212 -8.96 -2.31 -12.55
CA ALA A 212 -9.46 -3.61 -12.13
C ALA A 212 -10.85 -3.46 -11.48
N ALA A 213 -11.76 -4.39 -11.77
CA ALA A 213 -13.07 -4.38 -11.16
C ALA A 213 -12.95 -4.47 -9.63
N ILE A 214 -13.82 -3.73 -8.94
CA ILE A 214 -13.92 -3.78 -7.48
C ILE A 214 -14.41 -5.17 -7.12
N GLN A 215 -13.50 -6.04 -6.67
CA GLN A 215 -13.91 -7.20 -5.90
C GLN A 215 -14.38 -6.66 -4.56
N ARG A 216 -15.70 -6.47 -4.40
CA ARG A 216 -16.27 -6.24 -3.07
C ARG A 216 -15.81 -7.42 -2.22
N ALA A 217 -15.04 -7.14 -1.16
CA ALA A 217 -14.70 -8.17 -0.19
C ALA A 217 -15.99 -8.91 0.17
N THR A 218 -16.06 -10.20 -0.15
CA THR A 218 -17.12 -11.08 0.33
C THR A 218 -17.13 -10.89 1.83
N ARG A 219 -18.29 -10.46 2.38
CA ARG A 219 -18.45 -10.26 3.81
C ARG A 219 -17.87 -11.48 4.52
N TYR A 220 -16.82 -11.27 5.32
CA TYR A 220 -16.42 -12.27 6.30
C TYR A 220 -17.61 -12.39 7.26
N THR A 221 -18.40 -13.44 7.08
CA THR A 221 -19.34 -13.88 8.11
C THR A 221 -18.48 -14.47 9.22
N HIS A 222 -18.38 -13.76 10.33
CA HIS A 222 -17.90 -14.32 11.60
C HIS A 222 -18.84 -15.42 12.09
#